data_AF-A0A2X4UWP1-F1
#
_entry.id   AF-A0A2X4UWP1-F1
#
_cell.length_a   1.000
_cell.length_b   1.000
_cell.length_c   1.000
_cell.angle_alpha   90.00
_cell.angle_beta   90.00
_cell.angle_gamma   90.00
#
_symmetry.space_group_name_H-M   'P 1'
#
loop_
_entity.id
_entity.type
_entity.pdbx_description
1 polymer ?
#
loop_
_entity_poly.entity_id
_entity_poly.type
_entity_poly.pdbx_seq_one_letter_code
_entity_poly.pdbx_strand_id
1 'polypeptide(L)'
;MRRFAGACRFVFNRALALQNENHEAENKYLPYTKMASWLIEWKANPETQWLKEAPSQPLQQSLKDLERATRISSRSAPHSRASKNAGKTMHSATRKG
;
A
#
# COMPACT_ATOMS: atom_id res chain seq x y z
N MET A 1 22.24 1.24 17.30
CA MET A 1 21.97 1.66 15.90
C MET A 1 20.68 2.50 15.83
N ARG A 2 20.74 3.84 15.94
CA ARG A 2 19.51 4.69 15.89
C ARG A 2 19.71 6.03 15.16
N ARG A 3 20.66 6.11 14.22
CA ARG A 3 20.98 7.40 13.56
C ARG A 3 20.22 7.69 12.26
N PHE A 4 19.40 6.75 11.78
CA PHE A 4 18.78 6.87 10.45
C PHE A 4 17.28 6.55 10.42
N ALA A 5 16.63 6.52 11.59
CA ALA A 5 15.19 6.22 11.68
C ALA A 5 14.34 7.24 10.91
N GLY A 6 14.75 8.51 10.88
CA GLY A 6 14.10 9.55 10.08
C GLY A 6 14.14 9.27 8.59
N ALA A 7 15.31 8.88 8.06
CA ALA A 7 15.48 8.52 6.65
C ALA A 7 14.65 7.29 6.27
N CYS A 8 14.63 6.26 7.12
CA CYS A 8 13.83 5.06 6.92
C CYS A 8 12.33 5.39 6.89
N ARG A 9 11.84 6.18 7.85
CA ARG A 9 10.44 6.62 7.91
C ARG A 9 10.06 7.48 6.70
N PHE A 10 10.94 8.39 6.28
CA PHE A 10 10.73 9.20 5.07
C PHE A 10 10.59 8.32 3.82
N VAL A 11 11.54 7.42 3.59
CA VAL A 11 11.54 6.49 2.44
C VAL A 11 10.29 5.63 2.42
N PHE A 12 9.90 5.07 3.57
CA PHE A 12 8.68 4.26 3.69
C PHE A 12 7.43 5.09 3.35
N ASN A 13 7.26 6.26 3.96
CA ASN A 13 6.07 7.09 3.77
C ASN A 13 5.97 7.62 2.33
N ARG A 14 7.09 8.03 1.74
CA ARG A 14 7.14 8.53 0.35
C ARG A 14 6.81 7.41 -0.64
N ALA A 15 7.35 6.21 -0.44
CA ALA A 15 7.05 5.05 -1.28
C ALA A 15 5.59 4.61 -1.14
N LEU A 16 5.04 4.63 0.08
CA LEU A 16 3.64 4.32 0.34
C LEU A 16 2.69 5.30 -0.37
N ALA A 17 3.00 6.60 -0.35
CA ALA A 17 2.20 7.61 -1.06
C ALA A 17 2.15 7.33 -2.57
N LEU A 18 3.30 7.11 -3.22
CA LEU A 18 3.35 6.77 -4.64
C LEU A 18 2.63 5.45 -4.97
N GLN A 19 2.69 4.49 -4.06
CA GLN A 19 1.99 3.21 -4.23
C GLN A 19 0.48 3.37 -4.11
N ASN A 20 0.00 4.25 -3.22
CA ASN A 20 -1.42 4.62 -3.10
C ASN A 20 -1.90 5.35 -4.36
N GLU A 21 -1.15 6.35 -4.85
CA GLU A 21 -1.47 7.06 -6.11
C GLU A 21 -1.57 6.09 -7.29
N ASN A 22 -0.63 5.14 -7.39
CA ASN A 22 -0.66 4.11 -8.43
C ASN A 22 -1.88 3.19 -8.29
N HIS A 23 -2.26 2.83 -7.06
CA HIS A 23 -3.44 2.01 -6.79
C HIS A 23 -4.75 2.75 -7.07
N GLU A 24 -4.82 4.05 -6.79
CA GLU A 24 -5.96 4.92 -7.14
C GLU A 24 -6.14 5.01 -8.66
N ALA A 25 -5.05 4.94 -9.42
CA ALA A 25 -5.06 4.82 -10.88
C ALA A 25 -5.36 3.39 -11.40
N GLU A 26 -5.90 2.50 -10.55
CA GLU A 26 -6.21 1.08 -10.83
C GLU A 26 -5.02 0.24 -11.33
N ASN A 27 -3.79 0.72 -11.12
CA ASN A 27 -2.60 -0.03 -11.51
C ASN A 27 -2.21 -1.08 -10.46
N LYS A 28 -1.50 -2.10 -10.92
CA LYS A 28 -0.96 -3.15 -10.05
C LYS A 28 0.06 -2.57 -9.07
N TYR A 29 0.13 -3.18 -7.89
CA TYR A 29 1.16 -2.88 -6.90
C TYR A 29 2.56 -2.95 -7.52
N LEU A 30 3.34 -1.92 -7.26
CA LEU A 30 4.70 -1.80 -7.78
C LEU A 30 5.67 -2.69 -6.98
N PRO A 31 6.50 -3.51 -7.65
CA PRO A 31 7.47 -4.38 -6.98
C PRO A 31 8.62 -3.58 -6.39
N TYR A 32 9.38 -4.20 -5.47
CA TYR A 32 10.59 -3.63 -4.87
C TYR A 32 11.57 -3.06 -5.90
N THR A 33 11.73 -3.70 -7.05
CA THR A 33 12.63 -3.24 -8.12
C THR A 33 12.28 -1.84 -8.61
N LYS A 34 10.99 -1.52 -8.76
CA LYS A 34 10.53 -0.18 -9.16
C LYS A 34 10.77 0.83 -8.03
N MET A 35 10.48 0.45 -6.78
CA MET A 35 10.68 1.32 -5.62
C MET A 35 12.17 1.63 -5.36
N ALA A 36 13.05 0.68 -5.65
CA ALA A 36 14.49 0.88 -5.56
C ALA A 36 15.00 1.92 -6.56
N SER A 37 14.38 2.05 -7.75
CA SER A 37 14.69 3.12 -8.70
C SER A 37 14.34 4.50 -8.15
N TRP A 38 13.20 4.66 -7.46
CA TRP A 38 12.86 5.92 -6.80
C TRP A 38 13.87 6.32 -5.73
N LEU A 39 14.44 5.35 -5.01
CA LEU A 39 15.48 5.65 -4.03
C LEU A 39 16.72 6.26 -4.68
N ILE A 40 17.07 5.85 -5.90
CA ILE A 40 18.18 6.46 -6.66
C ILE A 40 17.82 7.91 -7.01
N GLU A 41 16.60 8.14 -7.50
CA GLU A 41 16.09 9.48 -7.85
C GLU A 41 16.06 10.41 -6.64
N TRP A 42 15.55 9.95 -5.48
CA TRP A 42 15.52 10.75 -4.25
C TRP A 42 16.92 11.06 -3.73
N LYS A 43 17.86 10.11 -3.85
CA LYS A 43 19.25 10.41 -3.51
C LYS A 43 19.87 11.40 -4.51
N ALA A 44 19.42 11.47 -5.76
CA ALA A 44 19.92 12.44 -6.73
C ALA A 44 19.29 13.84 -6.58
N ASN A 45 18.06 13.93 -6.10
CA ASN A 45 17.35 15.19 -5.93
C ASN A 45 17.97 16.07 -4.81
N PRO A 46 18.28 17.35 -5.06
CA PRO A 46 18.83 18.28 -4.05
C PRO A 46 18.02 18.39 -2.74
N GLU A 47 16.68 18.29 -2.80
CA GLU A 47 15.80 18.43 -1.62
C GLU A 47 15.88 17.21 -0.68
N THR A 48 16.22 16.06 -1.24
CA THR A 48 16.28 14.77 -0.53
C THR A 48 17.68 14.15 -0.53
N GLN A 49 18.70 14.91 -0.93
CA GLN A 49 20.07 14.43 -1.04
C GLN A 49 20.67 13.97 0.30
N TRP A 50 20.15 14.49 1.42
CA TRP A 50 20.49 14.08 2.78
C TRP A 50 20.24 12.59 3.04
N LEU A 51 19.43 11.92 2.22
CA LEU A 51 19.28 10.45 2.22
C LEU A 51 20.59 9.72 1.90
N LYS A 52 21.57 10.37 1.26
CA LYS A 52 22.92 9.80 1.04
C LYS A 52 23.68 9.56 2.33
N GLU A 53 23.38 10.32 3.38
CA GLU A 53 24.02 10.18 4.70
C GLU A 53 23.55 8.92 5.44
N ALA A 54 22.36 8.40 5.08
CA ALA A 54 21.86 7.15 5.62
C ALA A 54 22.42 5.94 4.84
N PRO A 55 22.79 4.85 5.54
CA PRO A 55 23.25 3.63 4.88
C PRO A 55 22.16 3.08 3.94
N SER A 56 22.54 2.66 2.73
CA SER A 56 21.57 2.19 1.74
C SER A 56 20.80 0.94 2.19
N GLN A 57 21.43 0.07 2.99
CA GLN A 57 20.86 -1.19 3.44
C GLN A 57 19.56 -1.02 4.27
N PRO A 58 19.49 -0.20 5.33
CA PRO A 58 18.25 0.06 6.06
C PRO A 58 17.17 0.78 5.23
N LEU A 59 17.55 1.64 4.28
CA LEU A 59 16.59 2.26 3.36
C LEU A 59 15.94 1.22 2.44
N GLN A 60 16.75 0.33 1.86
CA GLN A 60 16.25 -0.78 1.05
C GLN A 60 15.41 -1.76 1.86
N GLN A 61 15.76 -2.01 3.14
CA GLN A 61 14.96 -2.86 4.02
C GLN A 61 13.58 -2.24 4.27
N SER A 62 13.50 -0.92 4.46
CA SER A 62 12.22 -0.20 4.62
C SER A 62 11.30 -0.40 3.40
N LEU A 63 11.85 -0.40 2.19
CA LEU A 63 11.10 -0.68 0.95
C LEU A 63 10.65 -2.14 0.84
N LYS A 64 11.49 -3.09 1.27
CA LYS A 64 11.11 -4.52 1.32
C LYS A 64 9.99 -4.77 2.34
N ASP A 65 10.00 -4.06 3.46
CA ASP A 65 8.96 -4.17 4.47
C ASP A 65 7.63 -3.62 3.95
N LEU A 66 7.66 -2.53 3.16
CA LEU A 66 6.49 -2.02 2.44
C LEU A 66 5.92 -3.06 1.45
N GLU A 67 6.77 -3.67 0.61
CA GLU A 67 6.35 -4.73 -0.32
C GLU A 67 5.72 -5.93 0.40
N ARG A 68 6.27 -6.32 1.56
CA ARG A 68 5.68 -7.38 2.38
C ARG A 68 4.32 -6.97 2.94
N ALA A 69 4.19 -5.74 3.44
CA ALA A 69 2.94 -5.23 4.00
C ALA A 69 1.83 -5.18 2.95
N THR A 70 2.11 -4.73 1.74
CA THR A 70 1.12 -4.70 0.65
C THR A 70 0.70 -6.09 0.21
N ARG A 71 1.63 -7.06 0.17
CA ARG A 71 1.29 -8.46 -0.11
C ARG A 71 0.42 -9.10 0.97
N ILE A 72 0.62 -8.76 2.25
CA ILE A 72 -0.23 -9.29 3.33
C ILE A 72 -1.64 -8.69 3.23
N SER A 73 -1.74 -7.40 2.90
CA SER A 73 -3.02 -6.72 2.65
C SER A 73 -3.80 -7.38 1.51
N SER A 74 -3.15 -7.64 0.36
CA SER A 74 -3.81 -8.28 -0.79
C SER A 74 -4.20 -9.74 -0.54
N ARG A 75 -3.47 -10.45 0.32
CA ARG A 75 -3.77 -11.84 0.70
C ARG A 75 -4.88 -11.97 1.75
N SER A 76 -5.31 -10.85 2.34
CA SER A 76 -6.39 -10.79 3.35
C SER A 76 -7.76 -10.37 2.78
N ALA A 77 -7.90 -10.25 1.45
CA ALA A 77 -9.20 -10.09 0.80
C ALA A 77 -9.76 -11.48 0.43
N PRO A 78 -10.74 -11.97 1.21
CA PRO A 78 -12.11 -11.75 0.82
C PRO A 78 -12.95 -11.27 2.00
N HIS A 79 -13.30 -9.99 2.02
CA HIS A 79 -14.54 -9.58 2.68
C HIS A 79 -15.26 -8.53 1.83
N SER A 80 -15.81 -9.02 0.72
CA SER A 80 -17.05 -8.46 0.21
C SER A 80 -18.08 -8.54 1.34
N ARG A 81 -18.33 -7.42 2.03
CA ARG A 81 -19.64 -7.22 2.69
C ARG A 81 -20.65 -6.98 1.59
N ALA A 82 -21.03 -8.05 0.89
CA ALA A 82 -22.26 -8.07 0.14
C ALA A 82 -23.40 -7.94 1.16
N SER A 83 -23.96 -6.74 1.26
CA SER A 83 -25.22 -6.49 1.95
C SER A 83 -26.32 -7.29 1.23
N LYS A 84 -26.58 -8.51 1.69
CA LYS A 84 -27.81 -9.23 1.35
C LYS A 84 -28.88 -8.79 2.33
N ASN A 85 -29.53 -7.66 2.05
CA ASN A 85 -30.82 -7.41 2.68
C ASN A 85 -31.82 -8.43 2.15
N ALA A 86 -32.22 -9.33 3.05
CA ALA A 86 -33.21 -10.35 2.82
C ALA A 86 -34.54 -9.71 2.38
N GLY A 87 -34.90 -9.89 1.11
CA GLY A 87 -36.29 -9.80 0.67
C GLY A 87 -37.08 -10.90 1.37
N LYS A 88 -37.70 -10.56 2.49
CA LYS A 88 -38.63 -11.43 3.21
C LYS A 88 -39.85 -11.65 2.32
N THR A 89 -39.91 -12.79 1.65
CA THR A 89 -41.13 -13.38 1.11
C THR A 89 -42.14 -13.54 2.24
N MET A 90 -43.32 -12.93 2.11
CA MET A 90 -44.55 -13.50 2.66
C MET A 90 -45.67 -13.37 1.64
N HIS A 91 -46.09 -14.55 1.18
CA HIS A 91 -47.29 -14.80 0.40
C HIS A 91 -48.51 -14.40 1.24
N SER A 92 -49.42 -13.60 0.69
CA SER A 92 -50.81 -13.54 1.20
C SER A 92 -51.73 -14.09 0.12
N ALA A 93 -52.45 -15.13 0.52
CA ALA A 93 -53.36 -15.90 -0.30
C ALA A 93 -54.59 -15.07 -0.67
N THR A 94 -54.92 -15.05 -1.96
CA THR A 94 -56.27 -14.72 -2.44
C THR A 94 -57.23 -15.82 -1.98
N ARG A 95 -58.14 -15.50 -1.06
CA ARG A 95 -59.33 -16.31 -0.81
C ARG A 95 -60.56 -15.52 -1.27
N LYS A 96 -61.26 -16.14 -2.22
CA LYS A 96 -62.55 -15.73 -2.81
C LYS A 96 -63.60 -15.41 -1.74
N GLY A 97 -64.38 -14.36 -2.01
CA GLY A 97 -65.76 -14.18 -1.55
C GLY A 97 -66.64 -14.06 -2.78
#